data_AF-A0A317JGL5-F1
#
_entry.id   AF-A0A317JGL5-F1
#
_cell.length_a   1.000
_cell.length_b   1.000
_cell.length_c   1.000
_cell.angle_alpha   90.00
_cell.angle_beta   90.00
_cell.angle_gamma   90.00
#
_symmetry.space_group_name_H-M   'P 1'
#
loop_
_entity.id
_entity.type
_entity.pdbx_description
1 polymer ?
#
loop_
_entity_poly.entity_id
_entity_poly.type
_entity_poly.pdbx_seq_one_letter_code
_entity_poly.pdbx_strand_id
1 'polypeptide(L)'
;MAWARGLSNRSTEVKAALLAEGLTSEFMFFERAPDGDYVLLYTSATSLADANSAFERSNLKIDQEAKQIMAETWDFASIKQVERLLEMPDVEG
;
A
#
# COMPACT_ATOMS: atom_id res chain seq x y z
N MET A 1 3.99 -8.28 12.58
CA MET A 1 2.53 -8.46 12.39
C MET A 1 2.23 -9.80 11.72
N ALA A 2 1.28 -10.58 12.25
CA ALA A 2 0.92 -11.90 11.72
C ALA A 2 0.18 -11.83 10.38
N TRP A 3 -0.64 -10.79 10.17
CA TRP A 3 -1.37 -10.55 8.92
C TRP A 3 -0.43 -10.42 7.71
N ALA A 4 0.56 -9.51 7.78
CA ALA A 4 1.52 -9.31 6.69
C ALA A 4 2.31 -10.58 6.33
N ARG A 5 2.65 -11.42 7.32
CA ARG A 5 3.32 -12.71 7.08
C ARG A 5 2.41 -13.70 6.33
N GLY A 6 1.09 -13.58 6.49
CA GLY A 6 0.11 -14.42 5.80
C GLY A 6 -0.14 -14.03 4.34
N LEU A 7 0.21 -12.80 3.93
CA LEU A 7 -0.02 -12.31 2.57
C LEU A 7 0.78 -13.08 1.51
N SER A 8 1.96 -13.61 1.87
CA SER A 8 2.78 -14.40 0.94
C SER A 8 2.03 -15.64 0.41
N ASN A 9 1.21 -16.27 1.27
CA ASN A 9 0.36 -17.41 0.92
C ASN A 9 -0.95 -17.01 0.22
N ARG A 10 -1.25 -15.71 0.14
CA ARG A 10 -2.44 -15.12 -0.48
C ARG A 10 -2.09 -14.23 -1.68
N SER A 11 -0.92 -14.42 -2.27
CA SER A 11 -0.39 -13.53 -3.33
C SER A 11 -1.33 -13.37 -4.53
N THR A 12 -2.09 -14.41 -4.91
CA THR A 12 -3.10 -14.31 -5.97
C THR A 12 -4.26 -13.38 -5.59
N GLU A 13 -4.74 -13.47 -4.36
CA GLU A 13 -5.82 -12.61 -3.84
C GLU A 13 -5.34 -11.16 -3.75
N VAL A 14 -4.14 -10.94 -3.23
CA VAL A 14 -3.50 -9.61 -3.15
C VAL A 14 -3.38 -8.99 -4.55
N LYS A 15 -2.80 -9.73 -5.51
CA LYS A 15 -2.63 -9.22 -6.88
C LYS A 15 -3.96 -8.91 -7.56
N ALA A 16 -4.99 -9.72 -7.32
CA ALA A 16 -6.32 -9.49 -7.87
C ALA A 16 -6.95 -8.21 -7.30
N ALA A 17 -6.79 -7.95 -6.00
CA ALA A 17 -7.26 -6.72 -5.37
C ALA A 17 -6.54 -5.48 -5.93
N LEU A 18 -5.20 -5.49 -5.93
CA LEU A 18 -4.40 -4.38 -6.48
C LEU A 18 -4.73 -4.10 -7.96
N LEU A 19 -4.95 -5.15 -8.76
CA LEU A 19 -5.36 -4.99 -10.15
C LEU A 19 -6.78 -4.41 -10.28
N ALA A 20 -7.72 -4.84 -9.43
CA ALA A 20 -9.08 -4.31 -9.41
C ALA A 20 -9.13 -2.83 -9.01
N GLU A 21 -8.14 -2.38 -8.24
CA GLU A 21 -7.94 -0.97 -7.88
C GLU A 21 -7.22 -0.17 -8.97
N GLY A 22 -6.63 -0.84 -9.97
CA GLY A 22 -5.87 -0.19 -11.03
C GLY A 22 -4.45 0.22 -10.62
N LEU A 23 -3.92 -0.36 -9.55
CA LEU A 23 -2.52 -0.20 -9.15
C LEU A 23 -1.62 -1.01 -10.09
N THR A 24 -0.54 -0.39 -10.56
CA THR A 24 0.53 -1.06 -11.32
C THR A 24 1.60 -1.62 -10.41
N SER A 25 1.93 -0.89 -9.34
CA SER A 25 2.87 -1.35 -8.31
C SER A 25 2.46 -0.83 -6.95
N GLU A 26 2.70 -1.64 -5.92
CA GLU A 26 2.64 -1.22 -4.52
C GLU A 26 3.83 -1.82 -3.78
N PHE A 27 4.51 -0.97 -3.00
CA PHE A 27 5.59 -1.38 -2.10
C PHE A 27 5.39 -0.73 -0.75
N MET A 28 5.52 -1.53 0.31
CA MET A 28 5.41 -1.08 1.68
C MET A 28 6.69 -1.42 2.43
N PHE A 29 7.34 -0.40 2.98
CA PHE A 29 8.56 -0.53 3.79
C PHE A 29 8.28 -0.09 5.22
N PHE A 30 8.98 -0.70 6.15
CA PHE A 30 8.92 -0.31 7.56
C PHE A 30 10.27 0.27 7.96
N GLU A 31 10.28 1.54 8.33
CA GLU A 31 11.47 2.30 8.70
C GLU A 31 11.42 2.64 10.19
N ARG A 32 12.55 2.44 10.88
CA ARG A 32 12.70 2.86 12.28
C ARG A 32 13.66 4.04 12.34
N ALA A 33 13.17 5.18 12.82
CA ALA A 33 13.96 6.39 12.97
C ALA A 33 14.00 6.84 14.45
N PRO A 34 14.95 7.72 14.84
CA PRO A 34 15.03 8.21 16.21
C PRO A 34 13.78 8.94 16.71
N ASP A 35 12.98 9.50 15.80
CA ASP A 35 11.76 10.26 16.09
C ASP A 35 10.47 9.44 15.93
N GLY A 36 10.55 8.18 15.49
CA GLY A 36 9.40 7.30 15.36
C GLY A 36 9.58 6.14 14.39
N ASP A 37 8.60 5.25 14.40
CA ASP A 37 8.47 4.17 13.42
C ASP A 37 7.52 4.61 12.30
N TYR A 38 7.94 4.40 11.05
CA TYR A 38 7.22 4.86 9.87
C TYR A 38 6.91 3.69 8.93
N VAL A 39 5.72 3.75 8.31
CA VAL A 39 5.39 2.92 7.15
C VAL A 39 5.55 3.80 5.91
N LEU A 40 6.45 3.41 5.02
CA LEU A 40 6.62 4.06 3.72
C LEU A 40 5.82 3.27 2.69
N LEU A 41 4.74 3.87 2.20
CA LEU A 41 3.91 3.30 1.14
C LEU A 41 4.22 4.01 -0.18
N TYR A 42 4.67 3.23 -1.16
CA TYR A 42 4.79 3.67 -2.54
C TYR A 42 3.75 2.94 -3.38
N THR A 43 2.95 3.70 -4.12
CA THR A 43 1.95 3.18 -5.06
C THR A 43 2.10 3.87 -6.40
N SER A 44 1.95 3.13 -7.49
CA SER A 44 1.82 3.67 -8.83
C SER A 44 0.53 3.18 -9.49
N ALA A 45 -0.11 4.07 -10.25
CA ALA A 45 -1.32 3.82 -11.00
C ALA A 45 -1.41 4.82 -12.16
N THR A 46 -2.24 4.54 -13.16
CA THR A 46 -2.59 5.54 -14.18
C THR A 46 -3.28 6.76 -13.56
N SER A 47 -4.09 6.54 -12.52
CA SER A 47 -4.77 7.58 -11.75
C SER A 47 -4.83 7.18 -10.28
N LEU A 48 -4.03 7.83 -9.43
CA LEU A 48 -4.03 7.57 -7.99
C LEU A 48 -5.38 7.93 -7.34
N ALA A 49 -6.08 8.93 -7.87
CA ALA A 49 -7.41 9.32 -7.37
C ALA A 49 -8.44 8.21 -7.60
N ASP A 50 -8.42 7.59 -8.78
CA ASP A 50 -9.32 6.48 -9.10
C ASP A 50 -8.96 5.23 -8.31
N ALA A 51 -7.66 4.94 -8.14
CA ALA A 51 -7.19 3.81 -7.34
C ALA A 51 -7.61 3.94 -5.86
N ASN A 52 -7.42 5.11 -5.26
CA ASN A 52 -7.89 5.38 -3.90
C ASN A 52 -9.41 5.23 -3.80
N SER A 53 -10.16 5.76 -4.77
CA SER A 53 -11.64 5.63 -4.80
C SER A 53 -12.10 4.18 -4.98
N ALA A 54 -11.32 3.36 -5.70
CA ALA A 54 -11.59 1.94 -5.86
C ALA A 54 -11.31 1.18 -4.56
N PHE A 55 -10.15 1.41 -3.93
CA PHE A 55 -9.80 0.84 -2.63
C PHE A 55 -10.87 1.19 -1.59
N GLU A 56 -11.22 2.47 -1.43
CA GLU A 56 -12.24 2.93 -0.47
C GLU A 56 -13.58 2.18 -0.60
N ARG A 57 -14.03 1.94 -1.84
CA ARG A 57 -15.30 1.25 -2.13
C ARG A 57 -15.20 -0.27 -2.24
N SER A 58 -13.99 -0.84 -2.19
CA SER A 58 -13.79 -2.28 -2.35
C SER A 58 -14.50 -3.08 -1.25
N ASN A 59 -15.17 -4.16 -1.66
CA ASN A 59 -15.78 -5.16 -0.77
C ASN A 59 -14.98 -6.47 -0.71
N LEU A 60 -13.78 -6.51 -1.31
CA LEU A 60 -12.92 -7.68 -1.22
C LEU A 60 -12.48 -7.86 0.24
N LYS A 61 -12.47 -9.11 0.70
CA LYS A 61 -12.13 -9.43 2.09
C LYS A 61 -10.74 -8.91 2.48
N ILE A 62 -9.77 -9.03 1.57
CA ILE A 62 -8.40 -8.59 1.82
C ILE A 62 -8.27 -7.07 1.98
N ASP A 63 -9.05 -6.28 1.24
CA ASP A 63 -9.03 -4.82 1.35
C ASP A 63 -9.72 -4.37 2.63
N GLN A 64 -10.78 -5.07 3.03
CA GLN A 64 -11.43 -4.84 4.33
C GLN A 64 -10.48 -5.14 5.49
N GLU A 65 -9.74 -6.25 5.42
CA GLU A 65 -8.70 -6.56 6.40
C GLU A 65 -7.58 -5.52 6.40
N ALA A 66 -7.12 -5.07 5.22
CA ALA A 66 -6.09 -4.03 5.09
C ALA A 66 -6.56 -2.71 5.72
N LYS A 67 -7.77 -2.23 5.37
CA LYS A 67 -8.38 -1.03 5.96
C LYS A 67 -8.47 -1.12 7.48
N GLN A 68 -8.88 -2.28 8.00
CA GLN A 68 -8.96 -2.50 9.45
C GLN A 68 -7.57 -2.40 10.09
N ILE A 69 -6.56 -3.08 9.54
CA ILE A 69 -5.18 -3.04 10.05
C ILE A 69 -4.64 -1.60 10.00
N MET A 70 -4.86 -0.88 8.91
CA MET A 70 -4.43 0.51 8.81
C MET A 70 -5.13 1.38 9.86
N ALA A 71 -6.44 1.26 10.02
CA ALA A 71 -7.20 2.00 11.03
C ALA A 71 -6.74 1.71 12.47
N GLU A 72 -6.34 0.48 12.76
CA GLU A 72 -5.89 0.07 14.10
C GLU A 72 -4.43 0.46 14.39
N THR A 73 -3.59 0.60 13.36
CA THR A 73 -2.13 0.68 13.54
C THR A 73 -1.49 1.96 13.02
N TRP A 74 -2.15 2.70 12.13
CA TRP A 74 -1.59 3.90 11.53
C TRP A 74 -2.11 5.15 12.23
N ASP A 75 -1.20 6.09 12.49
CA ASP A 75 -1.57 7.44 12.89
C ASP A 75 -1.79 8.31 11.65
N PHE A 76 -3.05 8.42 11.22
CA PHE A 76 -3.42 9.23 10.05
C PHE A 76 -3.26 10.74 10.30
N ALA A 77 -3.18 11.19 11.56
CA ALA A 77 -3.03 12.61 11.88
C ALA A 77 -1.61 13.12 11.62
N SER A 78 -0.62 12.22 11.52
CA SER A 78 0.79 12.56 11.29
C SER A 78 1.29 12.19 9.89
N ILE A 79 0.38 11.93 8.93
CA ILE A 79 0.75 11.60 7.55
C ILE A 79 1.55 12.74 6.92
N LYS A 80 2.72 12.39 6.38
CA LYS A 80 3.54 13.28 5.56
C LYS A 80 3.47 12.81 4.12
N GLN A 81 2.96 13.65 3.23
CA GLN A 81 3.11 13.42 1.79
C GLN A 81 4.55 13.72 1.40
N VAL A 82 5.19 12.74 0.77
CA VAL A 82 6.54 12.87 0.23
C VAL A 82 6.45 13.18 -1.26
N GLU A 83 7.27 14.11 -1.72
CA GLU A 83 7.39 14.40 -3.15
C GLU A 83 8.34 13.39 -3.79
N ARG A 84 7.94 12.87 -4.96
CA ARG A 84 8.82 12.01 -5.77
C ARG A 84 9.90 12.88 -6.43
N LEU A 85 11.12 12.83 -5.89
CA LEU A 85 12.25 13.62 -6.41
C LEU A 85 12.91 13.01 -7.66
N LEU A 86 12.91 11.68 -7.78
CA LEU A 86 13.54 10.96 -8.88
C LEU A 86 12.76 9.67 -9.17
N GLU A 87 12.61 9.36 -10.45
CA GLU A 87 12.14 8.06 -10.94
C GLU A 87 13.31 7.37 -11.61
N MET A 88 13.73 6.23 -11.08
CA MET A 88 14.76 5.42 -11.73
C MET A 88 14.09 4.56 -12.81
N PRO A 89 14.61 4.56 -14.05
CA PRO A 89 14.10 3.66 -15.07
C PRO A 89 14.33 2.21 -14.65
N ASP A 90 13.41 1.32 -15.02
CA ASP A 90 13.58 -0.11 -14.83
C ASP A 90 14.89 -0.55 -15.48
N VAL A 91 15.75 -1.20 -14.69
CA VAL A 91 16.98 -1.79 -15.22
C VAL A 91 16.56 -3.05 -15.95
N GLU A 92 16.45 -3.00 -17.28
CA GLU A 92 16.28 -4.19 -18.11
C GLU A 92 17.45 -5.16 -17.81
N GLY A 93 17.13 -6.36 -17.35
CA GLY A 93 18.05 -7.46 -17.09
C GLY A 93 17.77 -8.65 -18.00
#